data_AF-A0AAV0ZVN2-F1
#
_entry.id   AF-A0AAV0ZVN2-F1
#
_cell.length_a   1.000
_cell.length_b   1.000
_cell.length_c   1.000
_cell.angle_alpha   90.00
_cell.angle_beta   90.00
_cell.angle_gamma   90.00
#
_symmetry.space_group_name_H-M   'P 1'
#
loop_
_entity.id
_entity.type
_entity.pdbx_description
1 polymer ?
#
loop_
_entity_poly.entity_id
_entity_poly.type
_entity_poly.pdbx_seq_one_letter_code
_entity_poly.pdbx_strand_id
1 'polypeptide(L)'
;MKTFKPHHHQFSTLFFFLLFFPFLNSQTARQENNTGYTCTTTKNQTNHYPCQSYAFYRATSPNYLDLATISDLFSLSRLAISKPSNISSPSTPLLPNQPLLIPITCSCNFINTTFGSISYSNINYTIKPKDTFFIVSTITFQNLTTYPSVEIVNPNIVATNLSIGDNVVVPIFCKCPNKIKNNSTFMISYVVQPSDNVSSIALMFGATEKSIVEVNGDKLYDYDTIFIPVDKLPILKQPRTVVVPSSAPSGNFNDGGDSDD
;
A
#
# COMPACT_ATOMS: atom_id res chain seq x y z
N MET A 1 -74.26 22.71 -0.21
CA MET A 1 -74.00 21.92 -1.43
C MET A 1 -72.48 21.74 -1.55
N LYS A 2 -71.99 20.51 -1.55
CA LYS A 2 -70.57 20.14 -1.56
C LYS A 2 -69.91 20.50 -2.90
N THR A 3 -68.65 20.94 -2.88
CA THR A 3 -67.57 20.83 -3.92
C THR A 3 -66.48 21.88 -3.59
N PHE A 4 -65.16 21.73 -3.71
CA PHE A 4 -64.22 20.69 -4.10
C PHE A 4 -62.83 21.13 -3.53
N LYS A 5 -61.96 20.18 -3.19
CA LYS A 5 -60.56 20.39 -2.76
C LYS A 5 -59.71 20.89 -3.94
N PRO A 6 -58.58 21.56 -3.65
CA PRO A 6 -57.34 21.07 -4.24
C PRO A 6 -56.23 20.86 -3.20
N HIS A 7 -55.48 19.78 -3.42
CA HIS A 7 -54.25 19.42 -2.73
C HIS A 7 -53.09 20.29 -3.25
N HIS A 8 -52.33 20.90 -2.34
CA HIS A 8 -50.95 21.29 -2.62
C HIS A 8 -50.00 20.56 -1.67
N HIS A 9 -49.29 19.60 -2.24
CA HIS A 9 -48.03 19.06 -1.73
C HIS A 9 -46.97 20.16 -1.79
N GLN A 10 -46.26 20.46 -0.70
CA GLN A 10 -44.86 20.87 -0.79
C GLN A 10 -44.05 20.40 0.43
N PHE A 11 -43.15 19.47 0.12
CA PHE A 11 -41.78 19.32 0.60
C PHE A 11 -41.50 19.38 2.10
N SER A 12 -41.50 18.17 2.68
CA SER A 12 -40.63 17.78 3.79
C SER A 12 -39.17 18.16 3.49
N THR A 13 -38.64 19.14 4.21
CA THR A 13 -37.20 19.37 4.30
C THR A 13 -36.59 18.22 5.09
N LEU A 14 -36.17 17.20 4.35
CA LEU A 14 -35.40 16.07 4.87
C LEU A 14 -34.12 16.64 5.49
N PHE A 15 -34.00 16.46 6.80
CA PHE A 15 -32.78 16.68 7.56
C PHE A 15 -31.67 15.87 6.87
N PHE A 16 -30.75 16.56 6.18
CA PHE A 16 -29.61 15.95 5.52
C PHE A 16 -28.75 15.37 6.65
N PHE A 17 -28.93 14.07 6.91
CA PHE A 17 -28.06 13.29 7.77
C PHE A 17 -26.62 13.61 7.34
N LEU A 18 -25.83 14.11 8.28
CA LEU A 18 -24.38 14.06 8.23
C LEU A 18 -24.00 12.60 7.98
N LEU A 19 -23.87 12.22 6.71
CA LEU A 19 -23.08 11.06 6.30
C LEU A 19 -21.64 11.44 6.61
N PHE A 20 -21.29 11.31 7.89
CA PHE A 20 -19.91 11.11 8.31
C PHE A 20 -19.37 9.99 7.42
N PHE A 21 -18.48 10.37 6.51
CA PHE A 21 -17.72 9.44 5.70
C PHE A 21 -17.23 8.28 6.57
N PRO A 22 -17.46 7.01 6.20
CA PRO A 22 -16.98 5.86 6.96
C PRO A 22 -15.47 5.64 6.80
N PHE A 23 -14.69 6.69 6.51
CA PHE A 23 -13.23 6.64 6.35
C PHE A 23 -12.47 6.93 7.66
N LEU A 24 -13.15 7.15 8.80
CA LEU A 24 -12.50 7.49 10.06
C LEU A 24 -11.87 6.29 10.81
N ASN A 25 -12.11 5.05 10.40
CA ASN A 25 -11.52 3.86 11.05
C ASN A 25 -10.28 3.33 10.31
N SER A 26 -9.47 4.22 9.74
CA SER A 26 -8.26 3.83 9.02
C SER A 26 -7.02 3.77 9.91
N GLN A 27 -7.08 4.36 11.12
CA GLN A 27 -6.09 4.12 12.18
C GLN A 27 -6.71 3.66 13.49
N THR A 28 -6.12 2.64 14.10
CA THR A 28 -6.45 2.15 15.43
C THR A 28 -5.57 2.83 16.48
N ALA A 29 -6.02 2.88 17.73
CA ALA A 29 -5.20 3.37 18.86
C ALA A 29 -3.84 2.63 19.00
N ARG A 30 -3.72 1.42 18.42
CA ARG A 30 -2.46 0.68 18.37
C ARG A 30 -1.47 1.29 17.37
N GLN A 31 -1.95 1.76 16.22
CA GLN A 31 -1.12 2.38 15.19
C GLN A 31 -0.62 3.77 15.60
N GLU A 32 -1.42 4.54 16.33
CA GLU A 32 -1.04 5.85 16.88
C GLU A 32 0.17 5.76 17.85
N ASN A 33 0.41 4.57 18.41
CA ASN A 33 1.51 4.31 19.34
C ASN A 33 2.66 3.50 18.72
N ASN A 34 2.53 3.10 17.45
CA ASN A 34 3.55 2.31 16.79
C ASN A 34 4.58 3.24 16.12
N THR A 35 5.79 3.29 16.65
CA THR A 35 6.90 4.08 16.10
C THR A 35 7.84 3.25 15.21
N GLY A 36 7.62 1.94 15.12
CA GLY A 36 8.40 1.01 14.30
C GLY A 36 8.81 -0.25 15.05
N TYR A 37 9.59 -1.10 14.37
CA TYR A 37 9.98 -2.41 14.89
C TYR A 37 11.45 -2.41 15.22
N THR A 38 11.78 -2.64 16.49
CA THR A 38 13.16 -2.64 16.96
C THR A 38 13.99 -3.71 16.25
N CYS A 39 15.23 -3.36 16.00
CA CYS A 39 16.21 -4.24 15.36
C CYS A 39 17.58 -4.01 15.98
N THR A 40 18.45 -5.00 15.76
CA THR A 40 19.84 -4.94 16.17
C THR A 40 20.70 -5.47 15.02
N THR A 41 21.96 -5.05 14.98
CA THR A 41 22.94 -5.39 13.93
C THR A 41 24.13 -6.18 14.48
N THR A 42 23.93 -6.92 15.58
CA THR A 42 25.06 -7.59 16.25
C THR A 42 25.54 -8.79 15.42
N LYS A 43 26.86 -9.04 15.44
CA LYS A 43 27.52 -10.11 14.65
C LYS A 43 26.99 -11.53 14.94
N ASN A 44 26.29 -11.72 16.06
CA ASN A 44 25.73 -13.02 16.49
C ASN A 44 24.27 -13.22 16.08
N GLN A 45 23.71 -12.34 15.25
CA GLN A 45 22.32 -12.46 14.80
C GLN A 45 22.18 -13.22 13.50
N THR A 46 21.07 -13.95 13.44
CA THR A 46 20.68 -14.77 12.30
C THR A 46 19.88 -13.99 11.25
N ASN A 47 19.52 -12.73 11.54
CA ASN A 47 18.93 -11.78 10.60
C ASN A 47 20.02 -10.78 10.20
N HIS A 48 20.50 -10.86 8.96
CA HIS A 48 21.51 -9.94 8.45
C HIS A 48 20.84 -8.75 7.76
N TYR A 49 21.14 -7.53 8.24
CA TYR A 49 20.74 -6.27 7.62
C TYR A 49 21.95 -5.65 6.88
N PRO A 50 21.75 -5.01 5.72
CA PRO A 50 20.50 -4.92 4.97
C PRO A 50 20.17 -6.22 4.22
N CYS A 51 18.92 -6.37 3.79
CA CYS A 51 18.49 -7.49 2.97
C CYS A 51 17.39 -7.09 1.98
N GLN A 52 17.20 -7.91 0.94
CA GLN A 52 16.02 -7.82 0.09
C GLN A 52 14.78 -8.33 0.86
N SER A 53 13.73 -7.52 0.88
CA SER A 53 12.42 -7.85 1.44
C SER A 53 11.34 -7.39 0.45
N TYR A 54 10.06 -7.63 0.76
CA TYR A 54 8.95 -7.20 -0.08
C TYR A 54 7.85 -6.56 0.76
N ALA A 55 7.20 -5.53 0.23
CA ALA A 55 5.93 -5.05 0.77
C ALA A 55 4.79 -5.55 -0.11
N PHE A 56 3.73 -6.08 0.51
CA PHE A 56 2.50 -6.37 -0.17
C PHE A 56 1.69 -5.07 -0.30
N TYR A 57 1.40 -4.65 -1.53
CA TYR A 57 0.69 -3.41 -1.83
C TYR A 57 -0.53 -3.72 -2.71
N ARG A 58 -1.61 -2.95 -2.57
CA ARG A 58 -2.83 -3.10 -3.37
C ARG A 58 -2.98 -1.89 -4.28
N ALA A 59 -3.29 -2.07 -5.56
CA ALA A 59 -3.63 -0.93 -6.41
C ALA A 59 -4.88 -0.22 -5.86
N THR A 60 -4.89 1.12 -5.80
CA THR A 60 -5.97 1.88 -5.17
C THR A 60 -6.45 3.02 -6.03
N SER A 61 -7.76 3.07 -6.23
CA SER A 61 -8.43 4.16 -6.94
C SER A 61 -8.44 5.45 -6.10
N PRO A 62 -8.31 6.64 -6.72
CA PRO A 62 -8.12 6.87 -8.16
C PRO A 62 -6.64 6.95 -8.57
N ASN A 63 -5.71 7.13 -7.63
CA ASN A 63 -4.36 7.61 -7.94
C ASN A 63 -3.32 6.52 -8.22
N TYR A 64 -3.53 5.30 -7.73
CA TYR A 64 -2.54 4.21 -7.79
C TYR A 64 -3.09 3.01 -8.55
N LEU A 65 -3.59 3.27 -9.77
CA LEU A 65 -4.16 2.27 -10.69
C LEU A 65 -3.26 2.00 -11.91
N ASP A 66 -1.98 2.29 -11.82
CA ASP A 66 -1.01 1.95 -12.86
C ASP A 66 0.38 1.73 -12.23
N LEU A 67 1.20 0.91 -12.89
CA LEU A 67 2.54 0.63 -12.37
C LEU A 67 3.50 1.81 -12.51
N ALA A 68 3.25 2.82 -13.35
CA ALA A 68 4.13 3.98 -13.44
C ALA A 68 4.08 4.77 -12.13
N THR A 69 2.89 5.16 -11.71
CA THR A 69 2.68 5.96 -10.50
C THR A 69 3.13 5.21 -9.25
N ILE A 70 2.89 3.89 -9.18
CA ILE A 70 3.37 3.06 -8.06
C ILE A 70 4.91 2.88 -8.12
N SER A 71 5.49 2.76 -9.32
CA SER A 71 6.95 2.71 -9.47
C SER A 71 7.60 3.99 -8.99
N ASP A 72 7.05 5.15 -9.35
CA ASP A 72 7.53 6.46 -8.88
C ASP A 72 7.40 6.59 -7.36
N LEU A 73 6.28 6.12 -6.79
CA LEU A 73 6.04 6.14 -5.34
C LEU A 73 7.12 5.38 -4.55
N PHE A 74 7.60 4.25 -5.06
CA PHE A 74 8.64 3.43 -4.41
C PHE A 74 10.04 3.63 -4.99
N SER A 75 10.21 4.55 -5.95
CA SER A 75 11.47 4.76 -6.69
C SER A 75 12.02 3.48 -7.35
N LEU A 76 11.13 2.72 -7.99
CA LEU A 76 11.44 1.45 -8.67
C LEU A 76 11.19 1.56 -10.17
N SER A 77 11.53 0.50 -10.91
CA SER A 77 11.06 0.33 -12.29
C SER A 77 9.77 -0.49 -12.32
N ARG A 78 8.92 -0.28 -13.33
CA ARG A 78 7.71 -1.09 -13.55
C ARG A 78 8.03 -2.59 -13.67
N LEU A 79 9.21 -2.93 -14.19
CA LEU A 79 9.67 -4.31 -14.31
C LEU A 79 10.02 -4.92 -12.94
N ALA A 80 10.59 -4.13 -12.02
CA ALA A 80 10.92 -4.58 -10.67
C ALA A 80 9.67 -4.96 -9.88
N ILE A 81 8.53 -4.31 -10.15
CA ILE A 81 7.24 -4.63 -9.50
C ILE A 81 6.49 -5.73 -10.26
N SER A 82 6.41 -5.66 -11.59
CA SER A 82 5.61 -6.60 -12.38
C SER A 82 6.12 -8.05 -12.33
N LYS A 83 7.44 -8.26 -12.32
CA LYS A 83 8.05 -9.61 -12.22
C LYS A 83 7.62 -10.37 -10.96
N PRO A 84 7.87 -9.88 -9.73
CA PRO A 84 7.42 -10.57 -8.52
C PRO A 84 5.90 -10.56 -8.35
N SER A 85 5.20 -9.61 -8.98
CA SER A 85 3.72 -9.56 -8.94
C SER A 85 3.04 -10.46 -9.98
N ASN A 86 3.78 -11.16 -10.84
CA ASN A 86 3.23 -11.99 -11.92
C ASN A 86 2.34 -11.19 -12.91
N ILE A 87 2.73 -9.94 -13.23
CA ILE A 87 2.04 -9.09 -14.21
C ILE A 87 2.76 -9.17 -15.55
N SER A 88 2.05 -9.65 -16.58
CA SER A 88 2.63 -9.84 -17.91
C SER A 88 2.77 -8.55 -18.73
N SER A 89 1.91 -7.56 -18.48
CA SER A 89 1.88 -6.29 -19.23
C SER A 89 2.01 -5.10 -18.27
N PRO A 90 3.24 -4.61 -18.01
CA PRO A 90 3.48 -3.57 -17.00
C PRO A 90 2.97 -2.17 -17.39
N SER A 91 2.45 -2.00 -18.60
CA SER A 91 1.84 -0.76 -19.10
C SER A 91 0.32 -0.75 -19.03
N THR A 92 -0.31 -1.88 -18.70
CA THR A 92 -1.77 -1.96 -18.61
C THR A 92 -2.25 -1.37 -17.28
N PRO A 93 -3.37 -0.63 -17.26
CA PRO A 93 -3.99 -0.16 -16.02
C PRO A 93 -4.29 -1.34 -15.08
N LEU A 94 -4.12 -1.08 -13.78
CA LEU A 94 -4.44 -2.00 -12.71
C LEU A 94 -5.89 -1.82 -12.29
N LEU A 95 -6.49 -2.91 -11.82
CA LEU A 95 -7.81 -2.87 -11.18
C LEU A 95 -7.67 -2.53 -9.69
N PRO A 96 -8.68 -1.89 -9.08
CA PRO A 96 -8.69 -1.69 -7.63
C PRO A 96 -8.48 -3.00 -6.86
N ASN A 97 -7.70 -2.95 -5.80
CA ASN A 97 -7.28 -4.08 -4.97
C ASN A 97 -6.41 -5.13 -5.68
N GLN A 98 -5.94 -4.86 -6.89
CA GLN A 98 -5.00 -5.76 -7.58
C GLN A 98 -3.70 -5.90 -6.76
N PRO A 99 -3.28 -7.13 -6.44
CA PRO A 99 -2.18 -7.37 -5.51
C PRO A 99 -0.82 -7.21 -6.18
N LEU A 100 0.10 -6.55 -5.49
CA LEU A 100 1.48 -6.30 -5.93
C LEU A 100 2.48 -6.71 -4.84
N LEU A 101 3.61 -7.25 -5.27
CA LEU A 101 4.81 -7.37 -4.45
C LEU A 101 5.81 -6.29 -4.85
N ILE A 102 6.07 -5.39 -3.91
CA ILE A 102 7.00 -4.27 -4.08
C ILE A 102 8.35 -4.67 -3.46
N PRO A 103 9.42 -4.87 -4.26
CA PRO A 103 10.74 -5.16 -3.70
C PRO A 103 11.27 -3.93 -2.94
N ILE A 104 11.73 -4.14 -1.71
CA ILE A 104 12.28 -3.10 -0.84
C ILE A 104 13.61 -3.55 -0.21
N THR A 105 14.49 -2.60 0.07
CA THR A 105 15.76 -2.86 0.77
C THR A 105 15.57 -2.62 2.25
N CYS A 106 15.45 -3.70 3.01
CA CYS A 106 15.22 -3.61 4.44
C CYS A 106 16.52 -3.38 5.19
N SER A 107 16.56 -2.34 6.02
CA SER A 107 17.73 -1.96 6.82
C SER A 107 17.37 -1.81 8.29
N CYS A 108 18.37 -1.87 9.16
CA CYS A 108 18.24 -1.56 10.58
C CYS A 108 18.86 -0.19 10.83
N ASN A 109 18.01 0.82 11.05
CA ASN A 109 18.41 2.22 11.07
C ASN A 109 18.34 2.77 12.49
N PHE A 110 19.44 3.37 12.95
CA PHE A 110 19.48 4.08 14.22
C PHE A 110 18.76 5.44 14.09
N ILE A 111 17.82 5.71 14.98
CA ILE A 111 17.07 6.98 15.01
C ILE A 111 17.72 7.95 15.99
N ASN A 112 17.70 7.61 17.27
CA ASN A 112 18.34 8.33 18.36
C ASN A 112 18.39 7.44 19.61
N THR A 113 18.90 7.98 20.73
CA THR A 113 19.01 7.25 21.99
C THR A 113 17.68 6.89 22.64
N THR A 114 16.59 7.59 22.31
CA THR A 114 15.24 7.35 22.86
C THR A 114 14.55 6.19 22.16
N PHE A 115 14.62 6.14 20.83
CA PHE A 115 13.95 5.09 20.02
C PHE A 115 14.88 3.92 19.67
N GLY A 116 16.20 4.11 19.77
CA GLY A 116 17.18 3.10 19.38
C GLY A 116 17.22 2.90 17.87
N SER A 117 17.33 1.63 17.44
CA SER A 117 17.31 1.25 16.03
C SER A 117 16.02 0.54 15.66
N ILE A 118 15.42 0.94 14.55
CA ILE A 118 14.21 0.33 14.00
C ILE A 118 14.45 -0.17 12.57
N SER A 119 13.73 -1.21 12.19
CA SER A 119 13.85 -1.88 10.90
C SER A 119 12.82 -1.36 9.90
N TYR A 120 13.30 -0.79 8.80
CA TYR A 120 12.47 -0.25 7.73
C TYR A 120 13.27 -0.06 6.42
N SER A 121 12.55 0.14 5.33
CA SER A 121 13.07 0.60 4.04
C SER A 121 12.79 2.09 3.88
N ASN A 122 13.80 2.85 3.49
CA ASN A 122 13.70 4.30 3.32
C ASN A 122 13.06 4.59 1.96
N ILE A 123 11.87 5.21 1.94
CA ILE A 123 11.24 5.69 0.71
C ILE A 123 11.26 7.22 0.74
N ASN A 124 11.94 7.84 -0.24
CA ASN A 124 11.91 9.29 -0.38
C ASN A 124 10.58 9.71 -1.00
N TYR A 125 9.89 10.63 -0.35
CA TYR A 125 8.59 11.13 -0.78
C TYR A 125 8.57 12.65 -0.74
N THR A 126 8.09 13.25 -1.81
CA THR A 126 7.90 14.71 -1.89
C THR A 126 6.47 15.04 -1.51
N ILE A 127 6.29 15.88 -0.48
CA ILE A 127 5.00 16.33 0.02
C ILE A 127 4.20 17.03 -1.10
N LYS A 128 2.96 16.57 -1.31
CA LYS A 128 2.02 17.09 -2.29
C LYS A 128 0.94 17.95 -1.62
N PRO A 129 0.15 18.71 -2.40
CA PRO A 129 -0.96 19.47 -1.84
C PRO A 129 -1.91 18.59 -1.02
N LYS A 130 -2.23 19.06 0.20
CA LYS A 130 -3.12 18.38 1.19
C LYS A 130 -2.52 17.14 1.86
N ASP A 131 -1.26 16.82 1.62
CA ASP A 131 -0.62 15.74 2.37
C ASP A 131 -0.48 16.10 3.85
N THR A 132 -0.71 15.09 4.69
CA THR A 132 -0.28 15.06 6.08
C THR A 132 0.50 13.76 6.26
N PHE A 133 1.35 13.65 7.29
CA PHE A 133 1.98 12.35 7.58
C PHE A 133 0.97 11.24 7.84
N PHE A 134 -0.21 11.58 8.38
CA PHE A 134 -1.33 10.65 8.49
C PHE A 134 -1.82 10.15 7.12
N ILE A 135 -2.13 11.05 6.18
CA ILE A 135 -2.62 10.67 4.85
C ILE A 135 -1.56 9.88 4.08
N VAL A 136 -0.30 10.32 4.14
CA VAL A 136 0.81 9.66 3.45
C VAL A 136 1.00 8.24 4.00
N SER A 137 1.09 8.05 5.32
CA SER A 137 1.28 6.73 5.91
C SER A 137 0.08 5.79 5.72
N THR A 138 -1.13 6.30 5.92
CA THR A 138 -2.36 5.49 6.00
C THR A 138 -2.95 5.18 4.63
N ILE A 139 -2.97 6.17 3.74
CA ILE A 139 -3.67 6.07 2.46
C ILE A 139 -2.68 5.83 1.33
N THR A 140 -1.65 6.65 1.22
CA THR A 140 -0.66 6.51 0.14
C THR A 140 0.17 5.23 0.29
N PHE A 141 0.66 4.96 1.50
CA PHE A 141 1.43 3.75 1.82
C PHE A 141 0.62 2.66 2.53
N GLN A 142 -0.71 2.80 2.60
CA GLN A 142 -1.64 1.74 3.00
C GLN A 142 -1.34 1.11 4.37
N ASN A 143 -0.88 1.90 5.34
CA ASN A 143 -0.47 1.43 6.68
C ASN A 143 0.76 0.51 6.70
N LEU A 144 1.55 0.45 5.62
CA LEU A 144 2.89 -0.17 5.62
C LEU A 144 3.91 0.58 6.49
N THR A 145 3.54 1.76 6.95
CA THR A 145 4.18 2.59 7.97
C THR A 145 3.08 3.22 8.82
N THR A 146 3.44 3.87 9.92
CA THR A 146 2.55 4.73 10.70
C THR A 146 3.01 6.19 10.64
N TYR A 147 2.11 7.14 10.91
CA TYR A 147 2.49 8.56 10.96
C TYR A 147 3.50 8.86 12.09
N PRO A 148 3.44 8.28 13.31
CA PRO A 148 4.43 8.53 14.34
C PRO A 148 5.81 8.04 13.91
N SER A 149 5.88 6.95 13.13
CA SER A 149 7.15 6.50 12.58
C SER A 149 7.71 7.49 11.54
N VAL A 150 6.86 8.02 10.65
CA VAL A 150 7.25 9.09 9.71
C VAL A 150 7.78 10.31 10.47
N GLU A 151 7.15 10.71 11.57
CA GLU A 151 7.61 11.83 12.40
C GLU A 151 9.01 11.60 12.96
N ILE A 152 9.26 10.45 13.61
CA ILE A 152 10.55 10.23 14.29
C ILE A 152 11.72 10.05 13.32
N VAL A 153 11.47 9.61 12.07
CA VAL A 153 12.53 9.50 11.05
C VAL A 153 12.78 10.81 10.31
N ASN A 154 11.91 11.82 10.48
CA ASN A 154 12.07 13.16 9.92
C ASN A 154 12.15 14.23 11.03
N PRO A 155 13.14 14.19 11.92
CA PRO A 155 13.19 15.06 13.11
C PRO A 155 13.29 16.56 12.81
N ASN A 156 13.65 16.92 11.58
CA ASN A 156 13.79 18.32 11.14
C ASN A 156 12.53 18.87 10.46
N ILE A 157 11.48 18.05 10.30
CA ILE A 157 10.23 18.44 9.65
C ILE A 157 9.11 18.49 10.69
N VAL A 158 8.41 19.62 10.76
CA VAL A 158 7.29 19.80 11.68
C VAL A 158 6.03 19.22 11.04
N ALA A 159 5.50 18.12 11.56
CA ALA A 159 4.36 17.39 10.98
C ALA A 159 3.09 18.23 10.80
N THR A 160 2.90 19.27 11.62
CA THR A 160 1.77 20.20 11.54
C THR A 160 2.00 21.37 10.58
N ASN A 161 3.20 21.50 10.00
CA ASN A 161 3.59 22.58 9.11
C ASN A 161 4.39 22.04 7.91
N LEU A 162 3.79 21.12 7.17
CA LEU A 162 4.37 20.55 5.94
C LEU A 162 4.19 21.53 4.77
N SER A 163 5.26 21.75 4.01
CA SER A 163 5.23 22.53 2.78
C SER A 163 5.22 21.62 1.56
N ILE A 164 4.49 22.03 0.52
CA ILE A 164 4.52 21.33 -0.77
C ILE A 164 5.96 21.38 -1.31
N GLY A 165 6.50 20.23 -1.70
CA GLY A 165 7.87 20.10 -2.16
C GLY A 165 8.87 19.66 -1.08
N ASP A 166 8.47 19.60 0.20
CA ASP A 166 9.31 19.04 1.25
C ASP A 166 9.64 17.58 0.92
N ASN A 167 10.91 17.21 1.07
CA ASN A 167 11.35 15.83 0.89
C ASN A 167 11.45 15.16 2.25
N VAL A 168 10.68 14.09 2.42
CA VAL A 168 10.60 13.32 3.67
C VAL A 168 10.93 11.86 3.41
N VAL A 169 11.40 11.18 4.44
CA VAL A 169 11.58 9.73 4.44
C VAL A 169 10.31 9.07 4.98
N VAL A 170 9.71 8.17 4.21
CA VAL A 170 8.62 7.32 4.68
C VAL A 170 9.19 5.93 5.02
N PRO A 171 9.14 5.50 6.29
CA PRO A 171 9.82 4.28 6.73
C PRO A 171 8.91 3.05 6.55
N ILE A 172 9.00 2.38 5.40
CA ILE A 172 8.23 1.16 5.17
C ILE A 172 8.75 0.04 6.05
N PHE A 173 7.92 -0.39 7.00
CA PHE A 173 8.30 -1.42 7.96
C PHE A 173 8.66 -2.71 7.26
N CYS A 174 9.74 -3.35 7.71
CA CYS A 174 10.20 -4.60 7.14
C CYS A 174 11.07 -5.35 8.16
N LYS A 175 11.26 -6.64 7.94
CA LYS A 175 12.27 -7.43 8.64
C LYS A 175 13.11 -8.20 7.65
N CYS A 176 14.33 -8.57 8.07
CA CYS A 176 15.16 -9.51 7.34
C CYS A 176 14.83 -10.97 7.70
N PRO A 177 14.89 -11.88 6.72
CA PRO A 177 14.58 -13.29 6.92
C PRO A 177 15.54 -13.96 7.90
N ASN A 178 15.06 -15.00 8.58
CA ASN A 178 15.77 -15.73 9.62
C ASN A 178 15.88 -17.22 9.30
N LYS A 179 16.82 -17.62 8.45
CA LYS A 179 16.95 -19.03 8.05
C LYS A 179 17.04 -20.01 9.22
N ILE A 180 17.62 -19.60 10.35
CA ILE A 180 17.80 -20.47 11.52
C ILE A 180 16.51 -20.60 12.34
N LYS A 181 15.74 -19.52 12.51
CA LYS A 181 14.54 -19.56 13.36
C LYS A 181 13.28 -20.03 12.64
N ASN A 182 13.10 -19.63 11.38
CA ASN A 182 11.84 -19.86 10.66
C ASN A 182 12.04 -20.40 9.23
N ASN A 183 13.27 -20.83 8.88
CA ASN A 183 13.65 -21.35 7.56
C ASN A 183 13.39 -20.43 6.36
N SER A 184 12.97 -19.18 6.58
CA SER A 184 12.57 -18.28 5.51
C SER A 184 13.74 -17.77 4.67
N THR A 185 13.47 -17.57 3.38
CA THR A 185 14.40 -16.92 2.44
C THR A 185 13.95 -15.49 2.13
N PHE A 186 12.65 -15.20 2.23
CA PHE A 186 12.09 -13.87 2.03
C PHE A 186 11.18 -13.50 3.20
N MET A 187 11.03 -12.19 3.38
CA MET A 187 10.05 -11.60 4.30
C MET A 187 9.13 -10.70 3.49
N ILE A 188 7.83 -10.75 3.79
CA ILE A 188 6.83 -9.90 3.16
C ILE A 188 6.12 -9.08 4.24
N SER A 189 6.23 -7.75 4.19
CA SER A 189 5.42 -6.86 5.02
C SER A 189 3.99 -6.85 4.50
N TYR A 190 3.04 -7.19 5.37
CA TYR A 190 1.63 -7.29 5.04
C TYR A 190 0.81 -6.53 6.07
N VAL A 191 -0.17 -5.75 5.58
CA VAL A 191 -1.10 -5.02 6.43
C VAL A 191 -2.35 -5.86 6.61
N VAL A 192 -2.63 -6.25 7.85
CA VAL A 192 -3.81 -7.05 8.23
C VAL A 192 -5.08 -6.33 7.79
N GLN A 193 -5.96 -7.03 7.09
CA GLN A 193 -7.26 -6.51 6.67
C GLN A 193 -8.36 -7.01 7.60
N PRO A 194 -9.49 -6.28 7.70
CA PRO A 194 -10.65 -6.77 8.42
C PRO A 194 -11.07 -8.16 7.93
N SER A 195 -11.29 -9.08 8.88
CA SER A 195 -11.60 -10.51 8.65
C SER A 195 -10.42 -11.41 8.30
N ASP A 196 -9.20 -10.89 8.20
CA ASP A 196 -8.02 -11.74 8.08
C ASP A 196 -7.85 -12.59 9.35
N ASN A 197 -7.38 -13.81 9.15
CA ASN A 197 -6.83 -14.66 10.20
C ASN A 197 -5.52 -15.29 9.74
N VAL A 198 -4.73 -15.82 10.69
CA VAL A 198 -3.42 -16.39 10.41
C VAL A 198 -3.49 -17.46 9.30
N SER A 199 -4.52 -18.29 9.29
CA SER A 199 -4.72 -19.34 8.28
C SER A 199 -4.92 -18.76 6.88
N SER A 200 -5.82 -17.79 6.73
CA SER A 200 -6.08 -17.12 5.45
C SER A 200 -4.83 -16.42 4.87
N ILE A 201 -4.03 -15.78 5.74
CA ILE A 201 -2.78 -15.12 5.35
C ILE A 201 -1.73 -16.17 4.97
N ALA A 202 -1.58 -17.24 5.76
CA ALA A 202 -0.68 -18.34 5.46
C ALA A 202 -0.97 -18.94 4.07
N LEU A 203 -2.24 -19.21 3.78
CA LEU A 203 -2.69 -19.72 2.49
C LEU A 203 -2.39 -18.74 1.35
N MET A 204 -2.65 -17.44 1.54
CA MET A 204 -2.41 -16.41 0.53
C MET A 204 -0.94 -16.32 0.12
N PHE A 205 -0.02 -16.41 1.08
CA PHE A 205 1.41 -16.26 0.86
C PHE A 205 2.16 -17.59 0.67
N GLY A 206 1.49 -18.73 0.87
CA GLY A 206 2.15 -20.03 0.89
C GLY A 206 3.12 -20.19 2.08
N ALA A 207 2.83 -19.50 3.19
CA ALA A 207 3.56 -19.62 4.46
C ALA A 207 2.92 -20.70 5.35
N THR A 208 3.55 -21.01 6.48
CA THR A 208 2.91 -21.82 7.54
C THR A 208 2.37 -20.92 8.63
N GLU A 209 1.21 -21.27 9.21
CA GLU A 209 0.63 -20.53 10.33
C GLU A 209 1.62 -20.39 11.49
N LYS A 210 2.30 -21.50 11.83
CA LYS A 210 3.35 -21.53 12.86
C LYS A 210 4.44 -20.48 12.60
N SER A 211 4.96 -20.40 11.38
CA SER A 211 6.02 -19.43 11.05
C SER A 211 5.54 -17.98 11.15
N ILE A 212 4.28 -17.68 10.82
CA ILE A 212 3.70 -16.35 11.00
C ILE A 212 3.59 -16.02 12.49
N VAL A 213 3.08 -16.95 13.30
CA VAL A 213 2.90 -16.77 14.75
C VAL A 213 4.25 -16.60 15.45
N GLU A 214 5.29 -17.34 15.06
CA GLU A 214 6.64 -17.20 15.61
C GLU A 214 7.25 -15.81 15.40
N VAL A 215 6.89 -15.13 14.30
CA VAL A 215 7.42 -13.80 13.96
C VAL A 215 6.58 -12.66 14.53
N ASN A 216 5.26 -12.84 14.63
CA ASN A 216 4.31 -11.75 14.88
C ASN A 216 3.49 -11.91 16.16
N GLY A 217 3.47 -13.10 16.76
CA GLY A 217 2.50 -13.50 17.77
C GLY A 217 1.21 -14.08 17.16
N ASP A 218 0.32 -14.55 18.02
CA ASP A 218 -0.94 -15.23 17.67
C ASP A 218 -2.09 -14.25 17.37
N LYS A 219 -2.05 -13.05 17.95
CA LYS A 219 -3.09 -12.03 17.79
C LYS A 219 -2.79 -11.11 16.62
N LEU A 220 -3.75 -11.04 15.71
CA LEU A 220 -3.79 -10.05 14.63
C LEU A 220 -4.70 -8.90 15.01
N TYR A 221 -4.37 -7.71 14.51
CA TYR A 221 -5.11 -6.48 14.74
C TYR A 221 -5.26 -5.80 13.39
N ASP A 222 -6.47 -5.34 13.08
CA ASP A 222 -6.77 -4.70 11.80
C ASP A 222 -5.81 -3.53 11.54
N TYR A 223 -5.34 -3.46 10.30
CA TYR A 223 -4.43 -2.45 9.76
C TYR A 223 -3.00 -2.43 10.32
N ASP A 224 -2.65 -3.34 11.23
CA ASP A 224 -1.25 -3.47 11.63
C ASP A 224 -0.41 -4.16 10.56
N THR A 225 0.82 -3.66 10.41
CA THR A 225 1.82 -4.36 9.60
C THR A 225 2.36 -5.57 10.35
N ILE A 226 2.36 -6.72 9.70
CA ILE A 226 2.98 -7.96 10.14
C ILE A 226 3.98 -8.43 9.09
N PHE A 227 4.83 -9.38 9.45
CA PHE A 227 5.90 -9.88 8.60
C PHE A 227 5.71 -11.36 8.31
N ILE A 228 5.52 -11.69 7.03
CA ILE A 228 5.21 -13.04 6.59
C ILE A 228 6.51 -13.72 6.10
N PRO A 229 7.04 -14.70 6.85
CA PRO A 229 8.20 -15.48 6.40
C PRO A 229 7.78 -16.46 5.30
N VAL A 230 8.51 -16.45 4.18
CA VAL A 230 8.29 -17.41 3.08
C VAL A 230 9.61 -17.94 2.53
N ASP A 231 9.60 -19.19 2.08
CA ASP A 231 10.78 -19.84 1.47
C ASP A 231 10.93 -19.47 -0.01
N LYS A 232 9.80 -19.18 -0.66
CA LYS A 232 9.70 -18.71 -2.05
C LYS A 232 8.64 -17.62 -2.12
N LEU A 233 8.78 -16.70 -3.06
CA LEU A 233 7.75 -15.67 -3.27
C LEU A 233 6.44 -16.33 -3.71
N PRO A 234 5.28 -15.84 -3.24
CA PRO A 234 3.98 -16.35 -3.65
C PRO A 234 3.72 -16.00 -5.12
N ILE A 235 3.00 -16.88 -5.81
CA ILE A 235 2.48 -16.57 -7.15
C ILE A 235 1.16 -15.84 -6.95
N LEU A 236 1.20 -14.50 -7.04
CA LEU A 236 0.00 -13.69 -6.91
C LEU A 236 -0.97 -13.95 -8.06
N LYS A 237 -2.24 -14.20 -7.72
CA LYS A 237 -3.32 -14.34 -8.70
C LYS A 237 -3.70 -12.95 -9.21
N GLN A 238 -3.37 -12.68 -10.47
CA GLN A 238 -3.74 -11.44 -11.14
C GLN A 238 -5.17 -11.53 -11.73
N PRO A 239 -5.96 -10.45 -11.65
CA PRO A 239 -7.26 -10.41 -12.29
C PRO A 239 -7.10 -10.46 -13.82
N ARG A 240 -8.06 -11.07 -14.51
CA ARG A 240 -8.07 -11.09 -15.98
C ARG A 240 -8.43 -9.71 -16.49
N THR A 241 -7.54 -9.09 -17.26
CA THR A 241 -7.86 -7.87 -18.01
C THR A 241 -8.81 -8.24 -19.14
N VAL A 242 -10.05 -7.75 -19.09
CA VAL A 242 -10.95 -7.83 -20.24
C VAL A 242 -10.43 -6.82 -21.26
N VAL A 243 -9.67 -7.28 -22.25
CA VAL A 243 -9.29 -6.46 -23.39
C VAL A 243 -10.56 -6.21 -24.18
N VAL A 244 -11.19 -5.05 -23.98
CA VAL A 244 -12.25 -4.59 -24.88
C VAL A 244 -11.58 -4.32 -26.23
N PRO A 245 -11.97 -5.01 -27.32
CA PRO A 245 -11.44 -4.69 -28.64
C PRO A 245 -11.72 -3.23 -28.94
N SER A 246 -10.66 -2.45 -29.14
CA SER A 246 -10.79 -1.07 -29.61
C SER A 246 -11.50 -1.12 -30.96
N SER A 247 -12.70 -0.56 -31.03
CA SER A 247 -13.44 -0.43 -32.28
C SER A 247 -12.57 0.33 -33.28
N ALA A 248 -12.26 -0.30 -34.40
CA ALA A 248 -11.40 0.27 -35.44
C ALA A 248 -11.92 1.64 -35.89
N PRO A 249 -11.04 2.62 -36.19
CA PRO A 249 -11.46 3.88 -36.79
C PRO A 249 -12.02 3.58 -38.18
N SER A 250 -13.26 4.00 -38.45
CA SER A 250 -13.80 4.05 -39.80
C SER A 250 -13.03 5.10 -40.59
N GLY A 251 -12.02 4.66 -41.34
CA GLY A 251 -11.30 5.47 -42.30
C GLY A 251 -12.24 5.86 -43.44
N ASN A 252 -12.60 7.15 -43.51
CA ASN A 252 -13.16 7.73 -44.72
C ASN A 252 -12.05 7.79 -45.77
N PHE A 253 -12.16 6.92 -46.78
CA PHE A 253 -11.38 6.98 -48.00
C PHE A 253 -12.03 8.05 -48.89
N ASN A 254 -11.50 9.27 -48.88
CA ASN A 254 -11.81 10.26 -49.91
C ASN A 254 -10.82 10.05 -51.04
N ASP A 255 -11.28 9.36 -52.09
CA ASP A 255 -10.58 9.23 -53.36
C ASP A 255 -10.70 10.55 -54.12
N GLY A 256 -9.64 11.35 -54.08
CA GLY A 256 -9.46 12.53 -54.92
C GLY A 256 -8.72 12.13 -56.18
N GLY A 257 -9.46 11.66 -57.18
CA GLY A 257 -8.97 11.39 -58.53
C GLY A 257 -9.04 12.63 -59.39
N ASP A 258 -7.86 13.21 -59.62
CA ASP A 258 -7.53 14.19 -60.67
C ASP A 258 -8.00 13.70 -62.05
N SER A 259 -8.49 14.61 -62.90
CA SER A 259 -8.76 14.33 -64.31
C SER A 259 -8.45 15.59 -65.10
N ASP A 260 -7.26 15.59 -65.71
CA ASP A 260 -6.86 16.45 -66.81
C ASP A 260 -7.70 16.13 -68.05
N ASP A 261 -8.46 17.12 -68.54
CA ASP A 261 -8.61 17.54 -69.96
C ASP A 261 -9.65 18.68 -70.09
#